data_AF-G4D556-F1
#
_entry.id   AF-G4D556-F1
#
_cell.length_a   1.000
_cell.length_b   1.000
_cell.length_c   1.000
_cell.angle_alpha   90.00
_cell.angle_beta   90.00
_cell.angle_gamma   90.00
#
_symmetry.space_group_name_H-M   'P 1'
#
loop_
_entity.id
_entity.type
_entity.pdbx_description
1 polymer ?
#
loop_
_entity_poly.entity_id
_entity_poly.type
_entity_poly.pdbx_seq_one_letter_code
_entity_poly.pdbx_strand_id
1 'polypeptide(L)'
;MNSFLYIVIVSVILSIDLIISTMAAASQFVEKDLWKLVVVGFIFAIGQTNSLHFGNNILSRTFFTGEVSLTNLLHIVSSVLFIVVGLYILYRHFKLKNRYESRIDKLPIKSLVITGIITISIAFILGLSMAFLDVFITNKVFYIFLLISILIATVGNIVGFRYGLYFQKHFSFIGLLISIFVAIYILFSRF
;
A
#
# COMPACT_ATOMS: atom_id res chain seq x y z
N MET A 1 12.56 -11.48 14.23
CA MET A 1 12.45 -11.53 12.75
C MET A 1 13.40 -10.53 12.14
N ASN A 2 14.17 -10.92 11.12
CA ASN A 2 15.17 -10.03 10.51
C ASN A 2 14.49 -8.85 9.82
N SER A 3 15.05 -7.64 9.94
CA SER A 3 14.54 -6.41 9.30
C SER A 3 14.30 -6.56 7.80
N PHE A 4 15.10 -7.42 7.14
CA PHE A 4 14.91 -7.81 5.74
C PHE A 4 13.53 -8.41 5.45
N LEU A 5 13.03 -9.28 6.33
CA LEU A 5 11.76 -9.99 6.12
C LEU A 5 10.58 -9.00 6.19
N TYR A 6 10.62 -8.03 7.10
CA TYR A 6 9.62 -6.94 7.16
C TYR A 6 9.61 -6.08 5.89
N ILE A 7 10.80 -5.73 5.35
CA ILE A 7 10.90 -4.97 4.10
C ILE A 7 10.25 -5.74 2.96
N VAL A 8 10.53 -7.05 2.84
CA VAL A 8 9.93 -7.90 1.81
C VAL A 8 8.41 -7.96 1.96
N ILE A 9 7.88 -8.15 3.16
CA ILE A 9 6.43 -8.26 3.32
C ILE A 9 5.73 -6.92 3.05
N VAL A 10 6.27 -5.81 3.57
CA VAL A 10 5.72 -4.48 3.28
C VAL A 10 5.75 -4.21 1.78
N SER A 11 6.79 -4.66 1.07
CA SER A 11 6.83 -4.60 -0.40
C SER A 11 5.67 -5.32 -1.05
N VAL A 12 5.37 -6.54 -0.61
CA VAL A 12 4.25 -7.32 -1.14
C VAL A 12 2.92 -6.64 -0.85
N ILE A 13 2.70 -6.13 0.36
CA ILE A 13 1.46 -5.43 0.72
C ILE A 13 1.29 -4.16 -0.13
N LEU A 14 2.33 -3.33 -0.25
CA LEU A 14 2.31 -2.11 -1.06
C LEU A 14 2.05 -2.42 -2.54
N SER A 15 2.68 -3.47 -3.05
CA SER A 15 2.50 -3.94 -4.42
C SER A 15 1.04 -4.34 -4.69
N ILE A 16 0.43 -5.08 -3.76
CA ILE A 16 -0.97 -5.49 -3.86
C ILE A 16 -1.89 -4.26 -3.84
N ASP A 17 -1.67 -3.32 -2.92
CA ASP A 17 -2.48 -2.08 -2.86
C ASP A 17 -2.32 -1.22 -4.12
N LEU A 18 -1.10 -1.17 -4.67
CA LEU A 18 -0.82 -0.47 -5.91
C LEU A 18 -1.52 -1.12 -7.11
N ILE A 19 -1.54 -2.45 -7.18
CA ILE A 19 -2.31 -3.18 -8.20
C ILE A 19 -3.80 -2.87 -8.06
N ILE A 20 -4.36 -2.94 -6.86
CA ILE A 20 -5.79 -2.67 -6.62
C ILE A 20 -6.17 -1.25 -7.01
N SER A 21 -5.32 -0.27 -6.67
CA SER A 21 -5.56 1.15 -6.94
C SER A 21 -5.47 1.48 -8.43
N THR A 22 -4.47 0.94 -9.13
CA THR A 22 -4.28 1.12 -10.57
C THR A 22 -5.31 0.34 -11.38
N MET A 23 -5.72 -0.86 -10.94
CA MET A 23 -6.85 -1.57 -11.55
C MET A 23 -8.13 -0.77 -11.48
N ALA A 24 -8.44 -0.22 -10.30
CA ALA A 24 -9.61 0.61 -10.08
C ALA A 24 -9.55 1.90 -10.90
N ALA A 25 -8.38 2.52 -11.02
CA ALA A 25 -8.16 3.67 -11.89
C ALA A 25 -8.40 3.30 -13.36
N ALA A 26 -7.83 2.21 -13.83
CA ALA A 26 -7.87 1.78 -15.23
C ALA A 26 -9.27 1.35 -15.68
N SER A 27 -10.07 0.72 -14.81
CA SER A 27 -11.43 0.30 -15.14
C SER A 27 -12.39 1.45 -15.43
N GLN A 28 -11.99 2.69 -15.10
CA GLN A 28 -12.78 3.90 -15.33
C GLN A 28 -12.53 4.55 -16.70
N PHE A 29 -11.51 4.13 -17.43
CA PHE A 29 -11.20 4.70 -18.75
C PHE A 29 -12.02 4.01 -19.84
N VAL A 30 -12.76 4.80 -20.62
CA VAL A 30 -13.53 4.32 -21.79
C VAL A 30 -12.63 4.20 -23.02
N GLU A 31 -11.69 5.12 -23.18
CA GLU A 31 -10.76 5.15 -24.32
C GLU A 31 -9.45 4.42 -24.00
N LYS A 32 -8.88 3.77 -25.02
CA LYS A 32 -7.61 3.03 -24.96
C LYS A 32 -6.40 3.99 -24.99
N ASP A 33 -6.44 5.05 -24.21
CA ASP A 33 -5.29 5.94 -24.04
C ASP A 33 -4.32 5.32 -23.03
N LEU A 34 -3.45 4.43 -23.55
CA LEU A 34 -2.43 3.74 -22.76
C LEU A 34 -1.47 4.72 -22.08
N TRP A 35 -1.22 5.89 -22.68
CA TRP A 35 -0.34 6.88 -22.09
C TRP A 35 -0.93 7.47 -20.81
N LYS A 36 -2.22 7.84 -20.80
CA LYS A 36 -2.90 8.31 -19.59
C LYS A 36 -2.87 7.28 -18.48
N LEU A 37 -3.07 6.00 -18.80
CA LEU A 37 -2.97 4.91 -17.82
C LEU A 37 -1.56 4.84 -17.20
N VAL A 38 -0.52 4.87 -18.05
CA VAL A 38 0.88 4.87 -17.58
C VAL A 38 1.15 6.06 -16.67
N VAL A 39 0.75 7.28 -17.07
CA VAL A 39 0.95 8.50 -16.26
C VAL A 39 0.26 8.38 -14.90
N VAL A 40 -0.98 7.89 -14.86
CA VAL A 40 -1.68 7.65 -13.59
C VAL A 40 -0.91 6.64 -12.73
N GLY A 41 -0.46 5.52 -13.31
CA GLY A 41 0.35 4.53 -12.60
C GLY A 41 1.62 5.13 -11.99
N PHE A 42 2.32 5.98 -12.73
CA PHE A 42 3.49 6.70 -12.25
C PHE A 42 3.18 7.61 -11.06
N ILE A 43 2.09 8.38 -11.10
CA ILE A 43 1.68 9.26 -9.99
C ILE A 43 1.43 8.44 -8.72
N PHE A 44 0.73 7.30 -8.84
CA PHE A 44 0.48 6.41 -7.71
C PHE A 44 1.77 5.82 -7.15
N ALA A 45 2.67 5.30 -8.00
CA ALA A 45 3.94 4.70 -7.59
C ALA A 45 4.85 5.71 -6.86
N ILE A 46 4.99 6.92 -7.41
CA ILE A 46 5.79 7.99 -6.81
C ILE A 46 5.18 8.43 -5.47
N GLY A 47 3.86 8.68 -5.45
CA GLY A 47 3.16 9.11 -4.24
C GLY A 47 3.28 8.09 -3.11
N GLN A 48 3.04 6.81 -3.41
CA GLN A 48 3.11 5.72 -2.45
C GLN A 48 4.54 5.55 -1.88
N THR A 49 5.55 5.54 -2.74
CA THR A 49 6.95 5.32 -2.32
C THR A 49 7.48 6.49 -1.47
N ASN A 50 7.18 7.72 -1.85
CA ASN A 50 7.55 8.91 -1.07
C ASN A 50 6.87 8.91 0.30
N SER A 51 5.59 8.54 0.34
CA SER A 51 4.81 8.46 1.57
C SER A 51 5.35 7.41 2.54
N LEU A 52 5.72 6.23 2.02
CA LEU A 52 6.38 5.18 2.79
C LEU A 52 7.69 5.69 3.42
N HIS A 53 8.55 6.31 2.60
CA HIS A 53 9.82 6.85 3.07
C HIS A 53 9.63 7.96 4.11
N PHE A 54 8.63 8.83 3.91
CA PHE A 54 8.31 9.90 4.84
C PHE A 54 7.79 9.37 6.18
N GLY A 55 6.86 8.41 6.16
CA GLY A 55 6.36 7.74 7.37
C GLY A 55 7.48 7.04 8.14
N ASN A 56 8.41 6.39 7.44
CA ASN A 56 9.53 5.72 8.08
C ASN A 56 10.54 6.67 8.74
N ASN A 57 10.74 7.86 8.18
CA ASN A 57 11.71 8.84 8.70
C ASN A 57 11.16 9.76 9.79
N ILE A 58 9.83 9.86 9.96
CA ILE A 58 9.23 10.73 10.98
C ILE A 58 9.54 10.26 12.41
N LEU A 59 9.58 8.95 12.63
CA LEU A 59 9.71 8.33 13.95
C LEU A 59 11.13 7.87 14.27
N SER A 60 12.01 7.77 13.27
CA SER A 60 13.39 7.29 13.42
C SER A 60 14.29 8.17 14.29
N ARG A 61 13.82 9.36 14.70
CA ARG A 61 14.63 10.35 15.43
C ARG A 61 14.13 10.71 16.83
N THR A 62 12.98 10.20 17.27
CA THR A 62 12.29 10.78 18.45
C THR A 62 12.02 9.84 19.63
N PHE A 63 12.04 8.50 19.46
CA PHE A 63 11.55 7.58 20.51
C PHE A 63 12.57 6.57 21.07
N PHE A 64 13.76 6.45 20.48
CA PHE A 64 14.73 5.43 20.90
C PHE A 64 15.66 5.94 22.02
N THR A 65 15.08 6.22 23.18
CA THR A 65 15.79 6.36 24.45
C THR A 65 15.37 5.24 25.41
N GLY A 66 16.06 4.10 25.31
CA GLY A 66 16.49 3.29 26.46
C GLY A 66 15.51 2.42 27.28
N GLU A 67 14.18 2.50 27.11
CA GLU A 67 13.26 1.73 27.97
C GLU A 67 12.63 0.49 27.29
N VAL A 68 12.83 -0.69 27.89
CA VAL A 68 12.30 -2.00 27.44
C VAL A 68 10.75 -2.07 27.46
N SER A 69 10.12 -1.25 28.30
CA SER A 69 8.66 -1.07 28.33
C SER A 69 8.14 -0.38 27.07
N LEU A 70 8.91 0.58 26.54
CA LEU A 70 8.52 1.37 25.38
C LEU A 70 8.56 0.53 24.10
N THR A 71 9.61 -0.27 23.90
CA THR A 71 9.77 -1.12 22.70
C THR A 71 8.60 -2.09 22.54
N ASN A 72 8.17 -2.71 23.65
CA ASN A 72 7.00 -3.58 23.69
C ASN A 72 5.71 -2.88 23.26
N LEU A 73 5.49 -1.64 23.69
CA LEU A 73 4.34 -0.85 23.27
C LEU A 73 4.42 -0.49 21.78
N LEU A 74 5.59 -0.14 21.26
CA LEU A 74 5.78 0.19 19.83
C LEU A 74 5.50 -1.03 18.93
N HIS A 75 5.89 -2.25 19.35
CA HIS A 75 5.54 -3.48 18.64
C HIS A 75 4.02 -3.71 18.58
N ILE A 76 3.30 -3.47 19.69
CA ILE A 76 1.82 -3.57 19.71
C ILE A 76 1.21 -2.54 18.76
N VAL A 77 1.68 -1.29 18.82
CA VAL A 77 1.20 -0.22 17.92
C VAL A 77 1.42 -0.60 16.47
N SER A 78 2.60 -1.09 16.10
CA SER A 78 2.90 -1.55 14.74
C SER A 78 1.96 -2.68 14.30
N SER A 79 1.72 -3.67 15.16
CA SER A 79 0.77 -4.76 14.88
C SER A 79 -0.64 -4.23 14.62
N VAL A 80 -1.13 -3.30 15.45
CA VAL A 80 -2.44 -2.65 15.25
C VAL A 80 -2.51 -1.91 13.91
N LEU A 81 -1.44 -1.20 13.52
CA LEU A 81 -1.38 -0.53 12.22
C LEU A 81 -1.47 -1.52 11.05
N PHE A 82 -0.82 -2.67 11.12
CA PHE A 82 -0.96 -3.73 10.11
C PHE A 82 -2.39 -4.28 10.05
N ILE A 83 -3.07 -4.47 11.17
CA ILE A 83 -4.49 -4.89 11.19
C ILE A 83 -5.36 -3.84 10.50
N VAL A 84 -5.17 -2.55 10.84
CA VAL A 84 -5.92 -1.44 10.25
C VAL A 84 -5.71 -1.38 8.74
N VAL A 85 -4.47 -1.51 8.26
CA VAL A 85 -4.16 -1.55 6.81
C VAL A 85 -4.87 -2.71 6.12
N GLY A 86 -4.79 -3.91 6.69
CA GLY A 86 -5.44 -5.09 6.12
C GLY A 86 -6.96 -4.92 6.00
N LEU A 87 -7.61 -4.53 7.09
CA LEU A 87 -9.05 -4.29 7.11
C LEU A 87 -9.46 -3.18 6.13
N TYR A 88 -8.64 -2.14 6.00
CA TYR A 88 -8.89 -1.05 5.09
C TYR A 88 -8.80 -1.49 3.62
N ILE A 89 -7.79 -2.29 3.25
CA ILE A 89 -7.67 -2.88 1.91
C ILE A 89 -8.91 -3.71 1.56
N LEU A 90 -9.45 -4.46 2.53
CA LEU A 90 -10.69 -5.23 2.34
C LEU A 90 -11.93 -4.32 2.23
N TYR A 91 -12.11 -3.35 3.12
CA TYR A 91 -13.24 -2.40 3.07
C TYR A 91 -13.29 -1.65 1.74
N ARG A 92 -12.12 -1.23 1.25
CA ARG A 92 -11.94 -0.57 -0.04
C ARG A 92 -12.51 -1.39 -1.18
N HIS A 93 -12.31 -2.71 -1.22
CA HIS A 93 -12.90 -3.59 -2.24
C HIS A 93 -14.43 -3.45 -2.31
N PHE A 94 -15.11 -3.53 -1.17
CA PHE A 94 -16.57 -3.42 -1.12
C PHE A 94 -17.06 -2.05 -1.60
N LYS A 95 -16.35 -0.98 -1.24
CA LYS A 95 -16.71 0.40 -1.64
C LYS A 95 -16.44 0.67 -3.12
N LEU A 96 -15.42 0.03 -3.69
CA LEU A 96 -15.08 0.16 -5.10
C LEU A 96 -16.07 -0.61 -5.97
N LYS A 97 -16.49 -1.82 -5.58
CA LYS A 97 -17.54 -2.57 -6.29
C LYS A 97 -18.80 -1.73 -6.53
N ASN A 98 -19.25 -0.97 -5.53
CA ASN A 98 -20.45 -0.13 -5.63
C ASN A 98 -20.30 1.14 -6.48
N ARG A 99 -19.08 1.59 -6.81
CA ARG A 99 -18.85 2.85 -7.54
C ARG A 99 -18.61 2.70 -9.03
N TYR A 100 -18.34 1.48 -9.52
CA TYR A 100 -17.81 1.26 -10.87
C TYR A 100 -18.78 0.58 -11.84
N GLU A 101 -20.05 0.42 -11.46
CA GLU A 101 -21.12 0.00 -12.38
C GLU A 101 -21.61 1.12 -13.32
N SER A 102 -21.29 2.40 -13.05
CA SER A 102 -21.55 3.48 -14.01
C SER A 102 -20.27 3.84 -14.78
N ARG A 103 -20.18 3.43 -16.06
CA ARG A 103 -19.19 4.00 -16.99
C ARG A 103 -19.59 5.45 -17.25
N ILE A 104 -18.77 6.40 -16.79
CA ILE A 104 -18.99 7.84 -17.02
C ILE A 104 -18.03 8.29 -18.11
N ASP A 105 -18.52 8.99 -19.12
CA ASP A 105 -17.76 9.44 -20.30
C ASP A 105 -16.64 10.46 -19.98
N LYS A 106 -16.58 10.97 -18.74
CA LYS A 106 -15.57 11.93 -18.28
C LYS A 106 -14.61 11.27 -17.30
N LEU A 107 -13.32 11.56 -17.48
CA LEU A 107 -12.24 11.25 -16.53
C LEU A 107 -12.71 11.53 -15.09
N PRO A 108 -12.96 10.50 -14.26
CA PRO A 108 -13.47 10.67 -12.91
C PRO A 108 -12.34 11.03 -11.95
N ILE A 109 -11.77 12.22 -12.16
CA ILE A 109 -10.65 12.79 -11.40
C ILE A 109 -10.92 12.70 -9.89
N LYS A 110 -12.15 12.96 -9.45
CA LYS A 110 -12.55 12.84 -8.04
C LYS A 110 -12.30 11.44 -7.49
N SER A 111 -12.66 10.39 -8.22
CA SER A 111 -12.46 9.01 -7.77
C SER A 111 -10.97 8.62 -7.80
N LEU A 112 -10.23 9.08 -8.81
CA LEU A 112 -8.78 8.88 -8.90
C LEU A 112 -8.04 9.53 -7.72
N VAL A 113 -8.39 10.78 -7.39
CA VAL A 113 -7.80 11.51 -6.26
C VAL A 113 -8.09 10.83 -4.93
N ILE A 114 -9.34 10.42 -4.69
CA ILE A 114 -9.70 9.68 -3.46
C ILE A 114 -8.91 8.37 -3.36
N THR A 115 -8.83 7.63 -4.48
CA THR A 115 -8.08 6.37 -4.59
C THR A 115 -6.58 6.61 -4.32
N GLY A 116 -6.02 7.71 -4.83
CA GLY A 116 -4.65 8.15 -4.60
C GLY A 116 -4.36 8.46 -3.14
N ILE A 117 -5.17 9.33 -2.53
CA ILE A 117 -5.04 9.70 -1.11
C ILE A 117 -5.03 8.46 -0.22
N ILE A 118 -5.95 7.54 -0.46
CA ILE A 118 -6.04 6.27 0.27
C ILE A 118 -4.74 5.46 0.18
N THR A 119 -4.24 5.26 -1.05
CA THR A 119 -3.05 4.44 -1.32
C THR A 119 -1.80 5.08 -0.67
N ILE A 120 -1.70 6.40 -0.75
CA ILE A 120 -0.66 7.20 -0.10
C ILE A 120 -0.74 7.06 1.43
N SER A 121 -1.94 7.13 2.02
CA SER A 121 -2.13 6.96 3.47
C SER A 121 -1.78 5.55 3.94
N ILE A 122 -2.13 4.50 3.18
CA ILE A 122 -1.76 3.12 3.50
C ILE A 122 -0.23 2.98 3.54
N ALA A 123 0.46 3.54 2.55
CA ALA A 123 1.92 3.52 2.51
C ALA A 123 2.56 4.29 3.65
N PHE A 124 1.98 5.43 4.02
CA PHE A 124 2.41 6.20 5.17
C PHE A 124 2.34 5.38 6.45
N ILE A 125 1.18 4.74 6.69
CA ILE A 125 0.94 3.90 7.86
C ILE A 125 1.96 2.76 7.90
N LEU A 126 2.18 2.05 6.79
CA LEU A 126 3.20 0.99 6.73
C LEU A 126 4.61 1.52 7.00
N GLY A 127 4.94 2.74 6.57
CA GLY A 127 6.20 3.41 6.89
C GLY A 127 6.36 3.67 8.39
N LEU A 128 5.30 4.17 9.04
CA LEU A 128 5.27 4.33 10.50
C LEU A 128 5.42 2.98 11.21
N SER A 129 4.70 1.94 10.75
CA SER A 129 4.79 0.58 11.29
C SER A 129 6.22 0.05 11.26
N MET A 130 6.95 0.28 10.16
CA MET A 130 8.35 -0.11 10.04
C MET A 130 9.25 0.68 10.98
N ALA A 131 9.01 1.98 11.15
CA ALA A 131 9.79 2.80 12.09
C ALA A 131 9.60 2.35 13.55
N PHE A 132 8.38 1.95 13.93
CA PHE A 132 8.10 1.38 15.25
C PHE A 132 8.77 0.02 15.49
N LEU A 133 9.13 -0.70 14.42
CA LEU A 133 9.85 -1.98 14.48
C LEU A 133 11.36 -1.81 14.32
N ASP A 134 11.87 -0.57 14.34
CA ASP A 134 13.29 -0.25 14.11
C ASP A 134 13.81 -0.73 12.73
N VAL A 135 12.92 -0.73 11.73
CA VAL A 135 13.23 -1.11 10.35
C VAL A 135 13.32 0.15 9.49
N PHE A 136 14.54 0.54 9.14
CA PHE A 136 14.79 1.74 8.34
C PHE A 136 14.94 1.45 6.84
N ILE A 137 14.29 2.28 6.04
CA ILE A 137 14.40 2.28 4.59
C ILE A 137 15.58 3.15 4.21
N THR A 138 16.67 2.51 3.77
CA THR A 138 17.82 3.23 3.21
C THR A 138 17.48 3.78 1.81
N ASN A 139 18.26 4.76 1.35
CA ASN A 139 18.11 5.32 0.00
C ASN A 139 18.15 4.24 -1.09
N LYS A 140 19.00 3.20 -0.95
CA LYS A 140 19.06 2.08 -1.90
C LYS A 140 17.74 1.32 -1.97
N VAL A 141 17.16 1.00 -0.81
CA VAL A 141 15.88 0.29 -0.71
C VAL A 141 14.74 1.16 -1.26
N PHE A 142 14.77 2.47 -1.01
CA PHE A 142 13.83 3.43 -1.59
C PHE A 142 13.82 3.40 -3.12
N TYR A 143 14.98 3.47 -3.77
CA TYR A 143 15.04 3.42 -5.24
C TYR A 143 14.53 2.10 -5.80
N ILE A 144 14.81 0.98 -5.13
CA ILE A 144 14.28 -0.33 -5.50
C ILE A 144 12.76 -0.35 -5.39
N PHE A 145 12.20 0.16 -4.29
CA PHE A 145 10.74 0.29 -4.12
C PHE A 145 10.11 1.11 -5.23
N LEU A 146 10.72 2.24 -5.60
CA LEU A 146 10.21 3.12 -6.63
C LEU A 146 10.17 2.41 -7.99
N LEU A 147 11.25 1.73 -8.37
CA LEU A 147 11.33 1.00 -9.65
C LEU A 147 10.30 -0.14 -9.71
N ILE A 148 10.20 -0.94 -8.65
CA ILE A 148 9.23 -2.03 -8.56
C ILE A 148 7.80 -1.48 -8.62
N SER A 149 7.52 -0.40 -7.90
CA SER A 149 6.20 0.21 -7.88
C SER A 149 5.77 0.70 -9.26
N ILE A 150 6.68 1.30 -10.05
CA ILE A 150 6.36 1.72 -11.43
C ILE A 150 6.00 0.52 -12.32
N LEU A 151 6.76 -0.57 -12.24
CA LEU A 151 6.49 -1.79 -13.01
C LEU A 151 5.12 -2.37 -12.62
N ILE A 152 4.87 -2.48 -11.32
CA ILE A 152 3.63 -3.06 -10.78
C ILE A 152 2.41 -2.19 -11.10
N ALA A 153 2.55 -0.86 -11.02
CA ALA A 153 1.50 0.07 -11.41
C ALA A 153 1.14 -0.08 -12.90
N THR A 154 2.13 -0.28 -13.75
CA THR A 154 1.92 -0.51 -15.19
C THR A 154 1.16 -1.81 -15.42
N VAL A 155 1.54 -2.90 -14.74
CA VAL A 155 0.83 -4.19 -14.82
C VAL A 155 -0.61 -4.06 -14.31
N GLY A 156 -0.82 -3.42 -13.15
CA GLY A 156 -2.14 -3.23 -12.57
C GLY A 156 -3.07 -2.43 -13.47
N ASN A 157 -2.56 -1.39 -14.14
CA ASN A 157 -3.31 -0.63 -15.14
C ASN A 157 -3.71 -1.49 -16.36
N ILE A 158 -2.78 -2.28 -16.90
CA ILE A 158 -3.08 -3.15 -18.06
C ILE A 158 -4.14 -4.19 -17.70
N VAL A 159 -4.00 -4.81 -16.52
CA VAL A 159 -4.95 -5.83 -16.05
C VAL A 159 -6.30 -5.21 -15.75
N GLY A 160 -6.36 -4.04 -15.09
CA GLY A 160 -7.62 -3.34 -14.82
C GLY A 160 -8.34 -2.84 -16.07
N PHE A 161 -7.59 -2.43 -17.08
CA PHE A 161 -8.16 -2.03 -18.36
C PHE A 161 -8.76 -3.24 -19.12
N ARG A 162 -8.08 -4.38 -19.15
CA ARG A 162 -8.53 -5.58 -19.89
C ARG A 162 -9.60 -6.40 -19.16
N TYR A 163 -9.45 -6.57 -17.85
CA TYR A 163 -10.26 -7.50 -17.06
C TYR A 163 -11.16 -6.79 -16.03
N GLY A 164 -11.16 -5.45 -16.02
CA GLY A 164 -11.93 -4.67 -15.05
C GLY A 164 -11.53 -5.00 -13.62
N LEU A 165 -12.55 -5.13 -12.75
CA LEU A 165 -12.37 -5.39 -11.32
C LEU A 165 -12.43 -6.88 -10.95
N TYR A 166 -12.42 -7.79 -11.93
CA TYR A 166 -12.58 -9.22 -11.69
C TYR A 166 -11.60 -9.76 -10.64
N PHE A 167 -10.31 -9.41 -10.79
CA PHE A 167 -9.26 -9.88 -9.89
C PHE A 167 -9.13 -9.07 -8.60
N GLN A 168 -9.80 -7.91 -8.50
CA GLN A 168 -9.64 -7.01 -7.37
C GLN A 168 -9.99 -7.68 -6.03
N LYS A 169 -11.05 -8.49 -6.01
CA LYS A 169 -11.47 -9.24 -4.82
C LYS A 169 -10.36 -10.16 -4.30
N HIS A 170 -9.71 -10.88 -5.20
CA HIS A 170 -8.64 -11.82 -4.86
C HIS A 170 -7.44 -11.08 -4.29
N PHE A 171 -6.99 -10.00 -4.95
CA PHE A 171 -5.89 -9.19 -4.46
C PHE A 171 -6.19 -8.54 -3.10
N SER A 172 -7.40 -8.01 -2.89
CA SER A 172 -7.77 -7.42 -1.60
C SER A 172 -7.79 -8.44 -0.47
N PHE A 173 -8.26 -9.66 -0.72
CA PHE A 173 -8.25 -10.72 0.28
C PHE A 173 -6.83 -11.19 0.62
N ILE A 174 -5.96 -11.33 -0.39
CA ILE A 174 -4.54 -11.66 -0.19
C ILE A 174 -3.85 -10.57 0.62
N GLY A 175 -4.06 -9.29 0.29
CA GLY A 175 -3.50 -8.17 1.04
C GLY A 175 -3.91 -8.16 2.52
N LEU A 176 -5.19 -8.43 2.80
CA LEU A 176 -5.70 -8.60 4.17
C LEU A 176 -5.02 -9.75 4.90
N LEU A 177 -4.97 -10.94 4.28
CA LEU A 177 -4.38 -12.13 4.89
C LEU A 177 -2.92 -11.91 5.26
N ILE A 178 -2.14 -11.32 4.36
CA ILE A 178 -0.73 -11.02 4.59
C ILE A 178 -0.60 -10.01 5.74
N SER A 179 -1.40 -8.94 5.73
CA SER A 179 -1.33 -7.91 6.77
C SER A 179 -1.69 -8.44 8.16
N ILE A 180 -2.74 -9.28 8.25
CA ILE A 180 -3.13 -9.94 9.51
C ILE A 180 -2.06 -10.93 9.95
N PHE A 181 -1.51 -11.73 9.04
CA PHE A 181 -0.45 -12.68 9.34
C PHE A 181 0.77 -11.97 9.95
N VAL A 182 1.17 -10.83 9.37
CA VAL A 182 2.26 -10.00 9.94
C VAL A 182 1.91 -9.44 11.30
N ALA A 183 0.70 -8.92 11.48
CA ALA A 183 0.27 -8.39 12.77
C ALA A 183 0.34 -9.45 13.88
N ILE A 184 -0.15 -10.66 13.59
CA ILE A 184 -0.07 -11.82 14.50
C ILE A 184 1.39 -12.18 14.75
N TYR A 185 2.19 -12.28 13.69
CA TYR A 185 3.61 -12.59 13.83
C TYR A 185 4.34 -11.58 14.72
N ILE A 186 4.12 -10.27 14.55
CA ILE A 186 4.72 -9.22 15.39
C ILE A 186 4.36 -9.46 16.86
N LEU A 187 3.09 -9.76 17.16
CA LEU A 187 2.62 -10.02 18.52
C LEU A 187 3.25 -11.26 19.14
N PHE A 188 3.42 -12.34 18.38
CA PHE A 188 4.06 -13.56 18.88
C PHE A 188 5.57 -13.44 18.98
N SER A 189 6.22 -12.67 18.10
CA SER A 189 7.67 -12.42 18.14
C SER A 189 8.13 -11.60 19.34
N ARG A 190 7.18 -11.12 20.16
CA ARG A 190 7.39 -10.43 21.42
C ARG A 190 7.64 -11.38 22.59
N PHE A 191 7.19 -12.64 22.50
CA PHE A 191 7.39 -13.70 23.49
C PHE A 191 8.56 -14.60 23.10
#